data_AF-A0A654ZSH9-F1
#
_entry.id   AF-A0A654ZSH9-F1
#
_cell.length_a   1.000
_cell.length_b   1.000
_cell.length_c   1.000
_cell.angle_alpha   90.00
_cell.angle_beta   90.00
_cell.angle_gamma   90.00
#
_symmetry.space_group_name_H-M   'P 1'
#
loop_
_entity.id
_entity.type
_entity.pdbx_description
1 polymer ?
#
loop_
_entity_poly.entity_id
_entity_poly.type
_entity_poly.pdbx_seq_one_letter_code
_entity_poly.pdbx_strand_id
1 'polypeptide(L)'
;MLDRFAADGYQLVLAGHTHGGQLCLPLYGALVTNCGLDRSRAKGASHWGANMRLHVSAGIGTSPFAPVRFCCRPEATLLTLIATPMGGRDSSSNLGRSQPTVSVR
;
A
#
# COMPACT_ATOMS: atom_id res chain seq x y z
N MET A 1 -2.37 -7.85 -12.58
CA MET A 1 -2.80 -8.74 -11.46
C MET A 1 -3.74 -8.01 -10.52
N LEU A 2 -3.36 -6.83 -10.00
CA LEU A 2 -4.21 -6.03 -9.10
C LEU A 2 -5.58 -5.67 -9.71
N ASP A 3 -5.66 -5.46 -11.02
CA ASP A 3 -6.95 -5.20 -11.67
C ASP A 3 -7.93 -6.37 -11.58
N ARG A 4 -7.42 -7.62 -11.58
CA ARG A 4 -8.27 -8.81 -11.39
C ARG A 4 -8.79 -8.88 -9.97
N PHE A 5 -7.93 -8.64 -8.97
CA PHE A 5 -8.36 -8.57 -7.57
C PHE A 5 -9.39 -7.46 -7.34
N ALA A 6 -9.21 -6.30 -7.97
CA ALA A 6 -10.20 -5.24 -7.92
C ALA A 6 -11.53 -5.66 -8.58
N ALA A 7 -11.47 -6.32 -9.74
CA ALA A 7 -12.65 -6.83 -10.43
C ALA A 7 -13.37 -7.94 -9.64
N ASP A 8 -12.63 -8.77 -8.91
CA ASP A 8 -13.15 -9.84 -8.07
C ASP A 8 -13.70 -9.31 -6.72
N GLY A 9 -13.62 -8.00 -6.46
CA GLY A 9 -14.20 -7.35 -5.29
C GLY A 9 -13.36 -7.42 -4.01
N TYR A 10 -12.04 -7.62 -4.14
CA TYR A 10 -11.14 -7.60 -2.98
C TYR A 10 -11.09 -6.20 -2.36
N GLN A 11 -11.23 -6.13 -1.04
CA GLN A 11 -11.27 -4.86 -0.31
C GLN A 11 -9.88 -4.42 0.18
N LEU A 12 -8.94 -5.35 0.36
CA LEU A 12 -7.60 -5.08 0.85
C LEU A 12 -6.58 -6.04 0.23
N VAL A 13 -5.48 -5.48 -0.27
CA VAL A 13 -4.28 -6.21 -0.71
C VAL A 13 -3.08 -5.73 0.10
N LEU A 14 -2.36 -6.69 0.68
CA LEU A 14 -1.09 -6.47 1.37
C LEU A 14 0.04 -7.01 0.49
N ALA A 15 1.01 -6.17 0.18
CA ALA A 15 2.12 -6.48 -0.70
C ALA A 15 3.47 -6.02 -0.11
N GLY A 16 4.55 -6.54 -0.68
CA GLY A 16 5.92 -6.12 -0.39
C GLY A 16 6.71 -6.05 -1.69
N HIS A 17 7.90 -6.64 -1.71
CA HIS A 17 8.77 -6.83 -2.89
C HIS A 17 9.43 -5.56 -3.45
N THR A 18 8.79 -4.39 -3.36
CA THR A 18 9.35 -3.13 -3.90
C THR A 18 10.55 -2.60 -3.11
N HIS A 19 10.72 -3.04 -1.86
CA HIS A 19 11.68 -2.48 -0.90
C HIS A 19 11.60 -0.95 -0.73
N GLY A 20 10.44 -0.35 -1.03
CA GLY A 20 10.25 1.10 -1.10
C GLY A 20 11.08 1.79 -2.19
N GLY A 21 11.51 1.03 -3.21
CA GLY A 21 12.38 1.45 -4.31
C GLY A 21 13.87 1.42 -4.03
N GLN A 22 14.29 1.15 -2.78
CA GLN A 22 15.68 1.14 -2.25
C GLN A 22 16.52 2.40 -2.45
N LEU A 23 16.53 2.97 -3.64
CA LEU A 23 17.21 4.19 -4.02
C LEU A 23 16.16 5.25 -4.26
N CYS A 24 15.98 6.11 -3.26
CA CYS A 24 15.11 7.26 -3.33
C CYS A 24 15.96 8.52 -3.52
N LEU A 25 15.54 9.42 -4.39
CA LEU A 25 16.11 10.77 -4.43
C LEU A 25 15.38 11.67 -3.43
N PRO A 26 16.09 12.54 -2.71
CA PRO A 26 15.46 13.59 -1.92
C PRO A 26 14.47 14.37 -2.79
N LEU A 27 13.26 14.63 -2.26
CA LEU A 27 12.16 15.36 -2.92
C LEU A 27 11.50 14.68 -4.14
N TYR A 28 12.05 13.57 -4.65
CA TYR A 28 11.52 12.89 -5.85
C TYR A 28 11.02 11.46 -5.57
N GLY A 29 11.57 10.79 -4.57
CA GLY A 29 11.16 9.44 -4.18
C GLY A 29 11.87 8.34 -4.97
N ALA A 30 11.25 7.17 -5.05
CA ALA A 30 11.86 5.97 -5.65
C ALA A 30 12.28 6.21 -7.11
N LEU A 31 13.51 5.81 -7.45
CA LEU A 31 13.99 5.82 -8.84
C LEU A 31 13.47 4.63 -9.63
N VAL A 32 13.51 3.46 -8.98
CA VAL A 32 13.06 2.19 -9.53
C VAL A 32 12.18 1.49 -8.51
N THR A 33 11.13 0.83 -8.96
CA THR A 33 10.29 -0.04 -8.13
C THR A 33 10.36 -1.50 -8.56
N ASN A 34 10.99 -1.75 -9.72
CA ASN A 34 11.12 -3.06 -10.39
C ASN A 34 9.80 -3.85 -10.48
N CYS A 35 8.66 -3.15 -10.58
CA CYS A 35 7.35 -3.73 -10.73
C CYS A 35 6.43 -2.78 -11.48
N GLY A 36 5.29 -3.28 -11.97
CA GLY A 36 4.29 -2.47 -12.68
C GLY A 36 3.49 -1.49 -11.81
N LEU A 37 3.95 -1.19 -10.59
CA LEU A 37 3.35 -0.17 -9.74
C LEU A 37 3.96 1.20 -10.02
N ASP A 38 3.10 2.22 -10.02
CA ASP A 38 3.54 3.60 -9.92
C ASP A 38 4.40 3.81 -8.66
N ARG A 39 5.44 4.61 -8.79
CA ARG A 39 6.43 4.95 -7.76
C ARG A 39 5.79 5.62 -6.55
N SER A 40 4.69 6.33 -6.75
CA SER A 40 3.85 6.88 -5.66
C SER A 40 3.30 5.80 -4.72
N ARG A 41 3.21 4.55 -5.19
CA ARG A 41 2.66 3.38 -4.47
C ARG A 41 3.73 2.34 -4.17
N ALA A 42 5.00 2.71 -4.28
CA ALA A 42 6.12 1.84 -3.96
C ALA A 42 6.15 1.41 -2.49
N LYS A 43 5.51 2.17 -1.58
CA LYS A 43 5.35 1.81 -0.18
C LYS A 43 4.15 2.55 0.45
N GLY A 44 3.71 2.09 1.62
CA GLY A 44 2.62 2.66 2.39
C GLY A 44 1.23 2.27 1.87
N ALA A 45 0.21 2.92 2.45
CA ALA A 45 -1.20 2.69 2.13
C ALA A 45 -1.67 3.56 0.95
N SER A 46 -2.41 2.97 0.03
CA SER A 46 -2.94 3.62 -1.17
C SER A 46 -4.24 2.94 -1.66
N HIS A 47 -4.88 3.48 -2.70
CA HIS A 47 -6.12 2.92 -3.30
C HIS A 47 -5.89 2.34 -4.68
N TRP A 48 -6.36 1.13 -4.97
CA TRP A 48 -6.33 0.57 -6.33
C TRP A 48 -7.75 0.44 -6.88
N GLY A 49 -8.00 1.01 -8.06
CA GLY A 49 -9.35 1.14 -8.58
C GLY A 49 -10.26 1.96 -7.65
N ALA A 50 -11.56 1.68 -7.67
CA ALA A 50 -12.55 2.45 -6.92
C ALA A 50 -12.58 2.12 -5.41
N ASN A 51 -12.51 0.83 -5.05
CA ASN A 51 -12.86 0.37 -3.69
C ASN A 51 -11.73 -0.39 -2.97
N MET A 52 -10.71 -0.88 -3.69
CA MET A 52 -9.68 -1.73 -3.08
C MET A 52 -8.59 -0.90 -2.41
N ARG A 53 -8.25 -1.23 -1.17
CA ARG A 53 -7.08 -0.68 -0.49
C ARG A 53 -5.84 -1.52 -0.81
N LEU A 54 -4.72 -0.86 -1.08
CA LEU A 54 -3.42 -1.48 -1.32
C LEU A 54 -2.43 -0.96 -0.29
N HIS A 55 -1.83 -1.85 0.49
CA HIS A 55 -0.70 -1.52 1.34
C HIS A 55 0.55 -2.23 0.84
N VAL A 56 1.62 -1.47 0.56
CA VAL A 56 2.91 -2.02 0.16
C VAL A 56 3.92 -1.73 1.27
N SER A 57 4.46 -2.76 1.92
CA SER A 57 5.52 -2.54 2.90
C SER A 57 6.88 -2.39 2.20
N ALA A 58 7.67 -1.38 2.59
CA ALA A 58 9.06 -1.31 2.15
C ALA A 58 9.95 -2.40 2.78
N GLY A 59 9.49 -3.06 3.86
CA GLY A 59 10.25 -4.09 4.57
C GLY A 59 11.58 -3.59 5.16
N ILE A 60 12.30 -4.51 5.79
CA ILE A 60 13.59 -4.23 6.46
C ILE A 60 14.80 -4.62 5.60
N GLY A 61 14.61 -5.52 4.63
CA GLY A 61 15.68 -6.06 3.81
C GLY A 61 16.00 -5.24 2.55
N THR A 62 17.00 -5.73 1.82
CA THR A 62 17.45 -5.27 0.51
C THR A 62 17.31 -6.36 -0.53
N SER A 63 17.20 -5.98 -1.80
CA SER A 63 17.34 -6.90 -2.92
C SER A 63 18.76 -7.47 -2.97
N PRO A 64 18.94 -8.77 -3.29
CA PRO A 64 20.26 -9.34 -3.55
C PRO A 64 21.05 -8.61 -4.64
N PHE A 65 20.35 -8.03 -5.63
CA PHE A 65 20.95 -7.35 -6.77
C PHE A 65 21.25 -5.86 -6.53
N ALA A 66 20.76 -5.31 -5.42
CA ALA A 66 21.03 -3.94 -5.01
C ALA A 66 21.16 -3.95 -3.48
N PRO A 67 22.33 -4.18 -2.88
CA PRO A 67 22.44 -4.37 -1.43
C PRO A 67 22.42 -3.04 -0.63
N VAL A 68 21.97 -1.94 -1.21
CA VAL A 68 22.03 -0.59 -0.62
C VAL A 68 20.64 0.02 -0.49
N ARG A 69 20.44 0.80 0.58
CA ARG A 69 19.28 1.67 0.79
C ARG A 69 19.73 3.12 0.91
N PHE A 70 19.25 3.98 0.02
CA PHE A 70 19.55 5.41 0.03
C PHE A 70 18.25 6.21 0.10
N CYS A 71 18.13 7.08 1.11
CA CYS A 71 16.91 7.83 1.43
C CYS A 71 15.62 6.97 1.51
N CYS A 72 15.75 5.67 1.76
CA CYS A 72 14.65 4.73 1.92
C CYS A 72 14.75 4.01 3.26
N ARG A 73 14.04 4.53 4.28
CA ARG A 73 14.03 3.96 5.63
C ARG A 73 13.45 2.53 5.63
N PRO A 74 14.03 1.60 6.39
CA PRO A 74 13.41 0.31 6.70
C PRO A 74 12.02 0.49 7.32
N GLU A 75 11.11 -0.42 7.05
CA GLU A 75 9.71 -0.31 7.45
C GLU A 75 9.19 -1.61 8.08
N ALA A 76 8.48 -1.48 9.19
CA ALA A 76 7.61 -2.50 9.76
C ALA A 76 6.24 -1.85 10.03
N THR A 77 5.19 -2.38 9.41
CA THR A 77 3.87 -1.76 9.41
C THR A 77 2.92 -2.50 10.36
N LEU A 78 2.29 -1.79 11.28
CA LEU A 78 1.16 -2.30 12.08
C LEU A 78 -0.15 -1.84 11.43
N LEU A 79 -0.96 -2.79 10.98
CA LEU A 79 -2.27 -2.51 10.39
C LEU A 79 -3.37 -3.00 11.33
N THR A 80 -4.22 -2.08 11.76
CA THR A 80 -5.45 -2.40 12.50
C THR A 80 -6.60 -2.47 11.52
N LEU A 81 -7.15 -3.67 11.33
CA LEU A 81 -8.33 -3.87 10.49
C LEU A 81 -9.58 -3.77 11.35
N ILE A 82 -10.47 -2.84 10.97
CA ILE A 82 -11.76 -2.66 11.61
C ILE A 82 -12.80 -3.23 10.65
N ALA A 83 -13.66 -4.10 11.17
CA ALA A 83 -14.78 -4.60 10.39
C ALA A 83 -15.65 -3.41 9.96
N THR A 84 -15.80 -3.26 8.64
CA THR A 84 -16.91 -2.45 8.13
C THR A 84 -18.16 -3.30 8.31
N PRO A 85 -19.29 -2.73 8.77
CA PRO A 85 -20.54 -3.46 8.71
C PRO A 85 -20.69 -3.99 7.29
N MET A 86 -20.68 -5.31 7.12
CA MET A 86 -21.06 -5.87 5.82
C MET A 86 -22.53 -5.54 5.68
N GLY A 87 -22.82 -4.43 5.01
CA GLY A 87 -24.16 -4.14 4.58
C GLY A 87 -24.63 -5.37 3.83
N GLY A 88 -25.63 -6.06 4.39
CA GLY A 88 -26.65 -6.66 3.53
C GLY A 88 -27.02 -5.65 2.46
N ARG A 89 -27.35 -6.13 1.27
CA ARG A 89 -27.60 -5.34 0.06
C ARG A 89 -28.79 -4.37 0.22
N ASP A 90 -28.72 -3.41 1.12
CA ASP A 90 -29.78 -2.47 1.40
C ASP A 90 -29.16 -1.07 1.40
N SER A 91 -29.32 -0.44 0.24
CA SER A 91 -28.96 0.94 -0.02
C SER A 91 -29.73 1.87 0.90
N SER A 92 -29.15 2.31 2.01
CA SER A 92 -29.30 3.66 2.58
C SER A 92 -28.70 3.68 3.98
N SER A 93 -27.56 4.36 4.15
CA SER A 93 -27.39 5.33 5.24
C SER A 93 -25.97 5.89 5.22
N ASN A 94 -25.94 7.19 4.97
CA ASN A 94 -24.81 8.07 5.13
C ASN A 94 -24.67 8.38 6.63
N LEU A 95 -23.89 7.60 7.39
CA LEU A 95 -23.53 7.94 8.76
C LEU A 95 -22.13 7.42 9.12
N GLY A 96 -21.26 8.35 9.53
CA GLY A 96 -20.05 8.04 10.28
C GLY A 96 -18.83 7.71 9.44
N ARG A 97 -18.28 8.70 8.73
CA ARG A 97 -16.96 8.59 8.08
C ARG A 97 -15.86 8.58 9.14
N SER A 98 -15.61 7.43 9.76
CA SER A 98 -14.42 7.18 10.57
C SER A 98 -13.22 7.22 9.64
N GLN A 99 -12.36 8.23 9.81
CA GLN A 99 -11.16 8.34 9.00
C GLN A 99 -10.15 7.26 9.42
N PRO A 100 -9.65 6.43 8.49
CA PRO A 100 -8.59 5.51 8.81
C PRO A 100 -7.29 6.29 9.02
N THR A 101 -6.82 6.37 10.27
CA THR A 101 -5.51 6.94 10.60
C THR A 101 -4.43 5.93 10.21
N VAL A 102 -3.59 6.30 9.25
CA VAL A 102 -2.33 5.60 8.97
C VAL A 102 -1.24 6.33 9.72
N SER A 103 -0.66 5.69 10.74
CA SER A 103 0.52 6.18 11.41
C SER A 103 1.74 5.47 10.84
N VAL A 104 2.60 6.23 10.15
CA VAL A 104 3.92 5.75 9.72
C VAL A 104 4.93 6.39 10.68
N ARG A 105 5.67 5.57 11.41
CA ARG A 105 6.81 6.00 12.26
C ARG A 105 8.08 6.10 11.44
#